data_AF-A0A1S1CQ78-F1
#
_entry.id   AF-A0A1S1CQ78-F1
#
_cell.length_a   1.000
_cell.length_b   1.000
_cell.length_c   1.000
_cell.angle_alpha   90.00
_cell.angle_beta   90.00
_cell.angle_gamma   90.00
#
_symmetry.space_group_name_H-M   'P 1'
#
loop_
_entity.id
_entity.type
_entity.pdbx_description
1 polymer ?
#
loop_
_entity_poly.entity_id
_entity_poly.type
_entity_poly.pdbx_seq_one_letter_code
_entity_poly.pdbx_strand_id
1 'polypeptide(L)'
;MLIYTTGGLLGVITLSETRRKNDLEKSKFTEQQDQFRKQLEAQKANLESQLDAQKKTLSSQLDAQHDNLELQLTSQEEKDKRDHSREVHTERRSRYTKAVEQLAHEKAAVRLGGIYTLVGLVDEWLDDDNIDRENQLKEGQVIINNLCSYIRSPFPTGQKVEILESGIAPDGYEEEKFIADQAALHEEQDIRRTIFVEMSKRSSTFTKNEKGEMVPSPSTWSDFEFDFSRAPIFYPLNDLTIEKGNFSSAKFHAKAEFSRVTFTCNADFSRTNFTHDADFIDATFIDNADFSGAIFTGEAKFIGATPFINAKDFSRVTFTGNADFSNTEFLSAANFMGANFVHEANFNNAKFTGDVSFRDVIFTGEAKFGGVTFTSNANFVETTFKSGVGFYKATFTNFEPIFIVSCLYARFSAAMNPRDYNFSVMTKSQPVNLGTTTLLGKTFEIPLGTILFDPDSNDISEPAKPIENSDAEEEKPAE
;
A
#
# COMPACT_ATOMS: atom_id res chain seq x y z
N MET A 1 73.00 110.67 -80.19
CA MET A 1 73.22 109.25 -79.84
C MET A 1 73.27 109.17 -78.31
N LEU A 2 72.24 108.86 -77.53
CA LEU A 2 71.13 107.90 -77.65
C LEU A 2 71.58 106.43 -77.66
N ILE A 3 72.29 105.99 -76.62
CA ILE A 3 72.30 104.58 -76.13
C ILE A 3 72.44 104.58 -74.59
N TYR A 4 71.40 105.05 -73.89
CA TYR A 4 71.12 104.72 -72.49
C TYR A 4 69.73 104.09 -72.52
N THR A 5 69.62 102.76 -72.58
CA THR A 5 68.34 102.05 -72.29
C THR A 5 68.42 100.52 -72.35
N THR A 6 69.44 99.89 -72.96
CA THR A 6 69.37 98.44 -73.25
C THR A 6 69.92 97.51 -72.17
N GLY A 7 70.82 97.97 -71.28
CA GLY A 7 71.45 97.13 -70.26
C GLY A 7 70.56 96.78 -69.06
N GLY A 8 69.68 97.71 -68.65
CA GLY A 8 68.73 97.49 -67.55
C GLY A 8 67.62 96.50 -67.90
N LEU A 9 67.24 96.45 -69.18
CA LEU A 9 66.20 95.53 -69.66
C LEU A 9 66.68 94.08 -69.63
N LEU A 10 67.92 93.79 -70.06
CA LEU A 10 68.47 92.42 -70.08
C LEU A 10 68.69 91.82 -68.67
N GLY A 11 69.12 92.63 -67.69
CA GLY A 11 69.30 92.17 -66.31
C GLY A 11 67.97 91.87 -65.60
N VAL A 12 66.94 92.67 -65.86
CA VAL A 12 65.58 92.43 -65.33
C VAL A 12 64.92 91.24 -66.02
N ILE A 13 65.13 91.05 -67.32
CA ILE A 13 64.63 89.88 -68.07
C ILE A 13 65.28 88.59 -67.57
N THR A 14 66.60 88.55 -67.41
CA THR A 14 67.32 87.36 -66.92
C THR A 14 67.01 87.01 -65.46
N LEU A 15 66.89 87.99 -64.55
CA LEU A 15 66.41 87.75 -63.18
C LEU A 15 64.94 87.31 -63.15
N SER A 16 64.08 87.85 -64.03
CA SER A 16 62.66 87.45 -64.11
C SER A 16 62.49 86.03 -64.63
N GLU A 17 63.32 85.61 -65.60
CA GLU A 17 63.33 84.24 -66.12
C GLU A 17 63.87 83.25 -65.10
N THR A 18 64.93 83.62 -64.38
CA THR A 18 65.48 82.79 -63.30
C THR A 18 64.48 82.63 -62.15
N ARG A 19 63.77 83.71 -61.77
CA ARG A 19 62.70 83.67 -60.77
C ARG A 19 61.52 82.83 -61.24
N ARG A 20 61.08 82.99 -62.49
CA ARG A 20 60.04 82.16 -63.11
C ARG A 20 60.41 80.68 -63.16
N LYS A 21 61.68 80.36 -63.44
CA LYS A 21 62.20 78.99 -63.46
C LYS A 21 62.25 78.38 -62.06
N ASN A 22 62.71 79.14 -61.06
CA ASN A 22 62.66 78.74 -59.65
C ASN A 22 61.22 78.55 -59.15
N ASP A 23 60.29 79.44 -59.52
CA ASP A 23 58.88 79.34 -59.15
C ASP A 23 58.23 78.11 -59.82
N LEU A 24 58.60 77.79 -61.06
CA LEU A 24 58.16 76.59 -61.76
C LEU A 24 58.73 75.30 -61.14
N GLU A 25 60.01 75.28 -60.79
CA GLU A 25 60.63 74.14 -60.08
C GLU A 25 60.03 73.94 -58.70
N LYS A 26 59.78 75.04 -57.97
CA LYS A 26 59.08 75.01 -56.68
C LYS A 26 57.65 74.51 -56.84
N SER A 27 56.92 74.94 -57.87
CA SER A 27 55.58 74.44 -58.20
C SER A 27 55.60 72.94 -58.49
N LYS A 28 56.54 72.46 -59.32
CA LYS A 28 56.70 71.04 -59.63
C LYS A 28 57.03 70.21 -58.39
N PHE A 29 57.92 70.70 -57.52
CA PHE A 29 58.24 70.04 -56.25
C PHE A 29 57.02 69.98 -55.33
N THR A 30 56.22 71.04 -55.30
CA THR A 30 54.98 71.10 -54.50
C THR A 30 53.92 70.13 -55.04
N GLU A 31 53.75 70.04 -56.36
CA GLU A 31 52.88 69.04 -57.02
C GLU A 31 53.36 67.61 -56.76
N GLN A 32 54.66 67.38 -56.83
CA GLN A 32 55.25 66.06 -56.56
C GLN A 32 55.09 65.67 -55.08
N GLN A 33 55.23 66.62 -54.16
CA GLN A 33 54.96 66.43 -52.73
C GLN A 33 53.48 66.14 -52.46
N ASP A 34 52.55 66.82 -53.14
CA ASP A 34 51.11 66.58 -53.02
C ASP A 34 50.70 65.21 -53.59
N GLN A 35 51.28 64.80 -54.73
CA GLN A 35 51.11 63.45 -55.28
C GLN A 35 51.61 62.38 -54.31
N PHE A 36 52.79 62.57 -53.72
CA PHE A 36 53.34 61.63 -52.75
C PHE A 36 52.48 61.55 -51.48
N ARG A 37 51.93 62.68 -51.03
CA ARG A 37 51.03 62.74 -49.88
C ARG A 37 49.71 62.00 -50.14
N LYS A 38 49.11 62.21 -51.31
CA LYS A 38 47.91 61.48 -51.77
C LYS A 38 48.16 59.98 -51.89
N GLN A 39 49.32 59.57 -52.42
CA GLN A 39 49.71 58.16 -52.46
C GLN A 39 49.83 57.58 -51.04
N LEU A 40 50.46 58.29 -50.11
CA LEU A 40 50.62 57.86 -48.72
C LEU A 40 49.26 57.73 -48.01
N GLU A 41 48.35 58.69 -48.20
CA GLU A 41 46.98 58.65 -47.65
C GLU A 41 46.17 57.48 -48.23
N ALA A 42 46.25 57.24 -49.54
CA ALA A 42 45.60 56.09 -50.17
C ALA A 42 46.18 54.75 -49.66
N GLN A 43 47.50 54.69 -49.46
CA GLN A 43 48.16 53.52 -48.86
C GLN A 43 47.69 53.28 -47.43
N LYS A 44 47.60 54.36 -46.62
CA LYS A 44 47.13 54.30 -45.24
C LYS A 44 45.67 53.83 -45.16
N ALA A 45 44.78 54.39 -45.98
CA ALA A 45 43.37 54.00 -46.02
C ALA A 45 43.19 52.53 -46.44
N ASN A 46 43.98 52.05 -47.40
CA ASN A 46 43.99 50.64 -47.79
C ASN A 46 44.45 49.75 -46.61
N LEU A 47 45.52 50.14 -45.91
CA LEU A 47 46.03 49.40 -44.75
C LEU A 47 45.01 49.35 -43.60
N GLU A 48 44.32 50.47 -43.32
CA GLU A 48 43.26 50.55 -42.32
C GLU A 48 42.07 49.66 -42.69
N SER A 49 41.65 49.65 -43.96
CA SER A 49 40.59 48.77 -44.44
C SER A 49 40.97 47.29 -44.35
N GLN A 50 42.21 46.94 -44.70
CA GLN A 50 42.74 45.58 -44.54
C GLN A 50 42.76 45.16 -43.06
N LEU A 51 43.18 46.05 -42.17
CA LEU A 51 43.22 45.80 -40.73
C LEU A 51 41.80 45.60 -40.17
N ASP A 52 40.82 46.39 -40.60
CA ASP A 52 39.42 46.25 -40.17
C ASP A 52 38.80 44.94 -40.67
N ALA A 53 39.04 44.58 -41.93
CA ALA A 53 38.63 43.30 -42.49
C ALA A 53 39.27 42.10 -41.76
N GLN A 54 40.56 42.20 -41.40
CA GLN A 54 41.24 41.20 -40.58
C GLN A 54 40.65 41.10 -39.18
N LYS A 55 40.40 42.23 -38.50
CA LYS A 55 39.77 42.24 -37.17
C LYS A 55 38.39 41.59 -37.19
N LYS A 56 37.55 41.93 -38.18
CA LYS A 56 36.22 41.35 -38.32
C LYS A 56 36.28 39.84 -38.58
N THR A 57 37.22 39.40 -39.43
CA THR A 57 37.43 37.98 -39.70
C THR A 57 37.89 37.24 -38.44
N LEU A 58 38.86 37.80 -37.71
CA LEU A 58 39.38 37.19 -36.49
C LEU A 58 38.33 37.14 -35.38
N SER A 59 37.52 38.20 -35.23
CA SER A 59 36.39 38.21 -34.29
C SER A 59 35.39 37.10 -34.63
N SER A 60 34.97 37.00 -35.89
CA SER A 60 34.06 35.94 -36.32
C SER A 60 34.64 34.53 -36.14
N GLN A 61 35.95 34.35 -36.32
CA GLN A 61 36.63 33.09 -36.05
C GLN A 61 36.67 32.76 -34.56
N LEU A 62 36.89 33.76 -33.70
CA LEU A 62 36.91 33.60 -32.25
C LEU A 62 35.51 33.26 -31.71
N ASP A 63 34.48 33.96 -32.20
CA ASP A 63 33.08 33.68 -31.85
C ASP A 63 32.70 32.25 -32.26
N ALA A 64 33.01 31.84 -33.50
CA ALA A 64 32.75 30.48 -33.96
C ALA A 64 33.55 29.41 -33.19
N GLN A 65 34.78 29.72 -32.74
CA GLN A 65 35.54 28.83 -31.87
C GLN A 65 34.92 28.73 -30.47
N HIS A 66 34.42 29.84 -29.93
CA HIS A 66 33.75 29.88 -28.64
C HIS A 66 32.47 29.04 -28.66
N ASP A 67 31.61 29.25 -29.65
CA ASP A 67 30.36 28.50 -29.83
C ASP A 67 30.63 26.98 -29.98
N ASN A 68 31.67 26.61 -30.74
CA ASN A 68 32.06 25.21 -30.89
C ASN A 68 32.57 24.61 -29.57
N LEU A 69 33.37 25.35 -28.82
CA LEU A 69 33.86 24.90 -27.52
C LEU A 69 32.71 24.74 -26.50
N GLU A 70 31.73 25.65 -26.50
CA GLU A 70 30.54 25.56 -25.66
C GLU A 70 29.67 24.34 -26.02
N LEU A 71 29.48 24.06 -27.31
CA LEU A 71 28.80 22.86 -27.78
C LEU A 71 29.55 21.57 -27.39
N GLN A 72 30.88 21.57 -27.43
CA GLN A 72 31.68 20.42 -27.00
C GLN A 72 31.59 20.21 -25.49
N LEU A 73 31.66 21.28 -24.69
CA LEU A 73 31.56 21.22 -23.24
C LEU A 73 30.20 20.67 -22.80
N THR A 74 29.11 21.23 -23.33
CA THR A 74 27.75 20.77 -23.03
C THR A 74 27.52 19.30 -23.45
N SER A 75 27.97 18.91 -24.64
CA SER A 75 27.88 17.53 -25.10
C SER A 75 28.70 16.56 -24.24
N GLN A 76 29.87 16.99 -23.78
CA GLN A 76 30.73 16.20 -22.89
C GLN A 76 30.12 16.06 -21.50
N GLU A 77 29.58 17.13 -20.93
CA GLU A 77 28.87 17.09 -19.64
C GLU A 77 27.66 16.15 -19.68
N GLU A 78 26.87 16.19 -20.76
CA GLU A 78 25.75 15.25 -20.96
C GLU A 78 26.22 13.80 -21.11
N LYS A 79 27.36 13.58 -21.76
CA LYS A 79 27.96 12.25 -21.88
C LYS A 79 28.43 11.74 -20.53
N ASP A 80 29.16 12.54 -19.77
CA ASP A 80 29.70 12.15 -18.46
C ASP A 80 28.58 11.86 -17.46
N LYS A 81 27.50 12.65 -17.46
CA LYS A 81 26.28 12.38 -16.68
C LYS A 81 25.64 11.03 -17.04
N ARG A 82 25.50 10.74 -18.34
CA ARG A 82 24.94 9.46 -18.82
C ARG A 82 25.83 8.26 -18.48
N ASP A 83 27.14 8.42 -18.65
CA ASP A 83 28.11 7.37 -18.34
C ASP A 83 28.13 7.09 -16.82
N HIS A 84 28.08 8.13 -15.98
CA HIS A 84 27.97 7.99 -14.53
C HIS A 84 26.67 7.29 -14.10
N SER A 85 25.52 7.70 -14.63
CA SER A 85 24.23 7.04 -14.34
C SER A 85 24.26 5.55 -14.73
N ARG A 86 24.83 5.21 -15.90
CA ARG A 86 24.99 3.81 -16.33
C ARG A 86 25.89 3.02 -15.37
N GLU A 87 26.97 3.62 -14.88
CA GLU A 87 27.87 2.98 -13.92
C GLU A 87 27.16 2.69 -12.59
N VAL A 88 26.43 3.68 -12.04
CA VAL A 88 25.62 3.53 -10.82
C VAL A 88 24.60 2.39 -10.97
N HIS A 89 23.88 2.35 -12.10
CA HIS A 89 22.91 1.29 -12.38
C HIS A 89 23.57 -0.08 -12.45
N THR A 90 24.74 -0.18 -13.08
CA THR A 90 25.50 -1.42 -13.20
C THR A 90 25.94 -1.93 -11.83
N GLU A 91 26.43 -1.04 -10.97
CA GLU A 91 26.85 -1.38 -9.62
C GLU A 91 25.69 -1.82 -8.73
N ARG A 92 24.54 -1.11 -8.78
CA ARG A 92 23.32 -1.54 -8.08
C ARG A 92 22.87 -2.92 -8.55
N ARG A 93 22.92 -3.21 -9.86
CA ARG A 93 22.54 -4.52 -10.41
C ARG A 93 23.50 -5.63 -9.98
N SER A 94 24.79 -5.32 -9.86
CA SER A 94 25.81 -6.22 -9.32
C SER A 94 25.51 -6.59 -7.86
N ARG A 95 25.30 -5.57 -7.00
CA ARG A 95 24.93 -5.77 -5.58
C ARG A 95 23.60 -6.51 -5.43
N TYR A 96 22.60 -6.18 -6.24
CA TYR A 96 21.32 -6.90 -6.27
C TYR A 96 21.53 -8.38 -6.55
N THR A 97 22.26 -8.71 -7.61
CA THR A 97 22.53 -10.12 -7.99
C THR A 97 23.23 -10.85 -6.85
N LYS A 98 24.21 -10.20 -6.20
CA LYS A 98 24.93 -10.79 -5.07
C LYS A 98 24.04 -11.00 -3.86
N ALA A 99 23.16 -10.05 -3.55
CA ALA A 99 22.26 -10.14 -2.41
C ALA A 99 21.18 -11.23 -2.62
N VAL A 100 20.70 -11.42 -3.85
CA VAL A 100 19.82 -12.55 -4.20
C VAL A 100 20.53 -13.89 -4.01
N GLU A 101 21.79 -14.02 -4.43
CA GLU A 101 22.59 -15.23 -4.14
C GLU A 101 22.74 -15.49 -2.63
N GLN A 102 22.98 -14.43 -1.86
CA GLN A 102 23.11 -14.51 -0.41
C GLN A 102 21.81 -14.98 0.27
N LEU A 103 20.66 -14.61 -0.28
CA LEU A 103 19.36 -15.02 0.23
C LEU A 103 19.13 -16.55 0.13
N ALA A 104 19.78 -17.21 -0.84
CA ALA A 104 19.74 -18.66 -1.01
C ALA A 104 20.85 -19.41 -0.25
N HIS A 105 21.64 -18.71 0.58
CA HIS A 105 22.80 -19.29 1.26
C HIS A 105 22.38 -20.20 2.44
N GLU A 106 23.17 -21.24 2.73
CA GLU A 106 22.90 -22.20 3.81
C GLU A 106 22.92 -21.54 5.21
N LYS A 107 23.86 -20.60 5.42
CA LYS A 107 24.05 -19.88 6.70
C LYS A 107 23.08 -18.70 6.83
N ALA A 108 22.26 -18.69 7.88
CA ALA A 108 21.32 -17.61 8.17
C ALA A 108 21.98 -16.21 8.22
N ALA A 109 23.17 -16.08 8.81
CA ALA A 109 23.88 -14.79 8.88
C ALA A 109 24.17 -14.18 7.49
N VAL A 110 24.43 -15.03 6.49
CA VAL A 110 24.63 -14.57 5.10
C VAL A 110 23.30 -14.17 4.47
N ARG A 111 22.22 -14.94 4.71
CA ARG A 111 20.87 -14.60 4.26
C ARG A 111 20.39 -13.27 4.82
N LEU A 112 20.63 -12.98 6.10
CA LEU A 112 20.35 -11.68 6.73
C LEU A 112 21.10 -10.54 6.03
N GLY A 113 22.38 -10.72 5.74
CA GLY A 113 23.16 -9.75 4.96
C GLY A 113 22.56 -9.46 3.58
N GLY A 114 22.06 -10.50 2.91
CA GLY A 114 21.31 -10.39 1.67
C GLY A 114 20.03 -9.56 1.82
N ILE A 115 19.22 -9.82 2.85
CA ILE A 115 17.98 -9.08 3.13
C ILE A 115 18.27 -7.59 3.34
N TYR A 116 19.22 -7.24 4.22
CA TYR A 116 19.55 -5.83 4.48
C TYR A 116 20.08 -5.13 3.24
N THR A 117 20.86 -5.83 2.41
CA THR A 117 21.36 -5.28 1.14
C THR A 117 20.22 -5.04 0.16
N LEU A 118 19.28 -5.99 0.01
CA LEU A 118 18.13 -5.84 -0.88
C LEU A 118 17.22 -4.68 -0.44
N VAL A 119 16.89 -4.61 0.84
CA VAL A 119 16.07 -3.54 1.40
C VAL A 119 16.75 -2.18 1.19
N GLY A 120 18.05 -2.06 1.49
CA GLY A 120 18.79 -0.82 1.27
C GLY A 120 18.86 -0.43 -0.21
N LEU A 121 18.97 -1.38 -1.13
CA LEU A 121 18.93 -1.10 -2.56
C LEU A 121 17.59 -0.53 -3.02
N VAL A 122 16.47 -0.93 -2.41
CA VAL A 122 15.16 -0.31 -2.71
C VAL A 122 15.19 1.17 -2.31
N ASP A 123 15.66 1.48 -1.11
CA ASP A 123 15.78 2.86 -0.64
C ASP A 123 16.71 3.68 -1.57
N GLU A 124 17.87 3.13 -1.93
CA GLU A 124 18.81 3.78 -2.85
C GLU A 124 18.25 4.03 -4.26
N TRP A 125 17.35 3.17 -4.75
CA TRP A 125 16.66 3.41 -6.02
C TRP A 125 15.62 4.52 -5.90
N LEU A 126 14.90 4.60 -4.78
CA LEU A 126 13.89 5.63 -4.55
C LEU A 126 14.50 7.01 -4.31
N ASP A 127 15.69 7.06 -3.73
CA ASP A 127 16.42 8.31 -3.43
C ASP A 127 17.22 8.86 -4.63
N ASP A 128 17.18 8.19 -5.80
CA ASP A 128 17.94 8.63 -6.97
C ASP A 128 17.15 9.62 -7.85
N ASP A 129 17.41 10.91 -7.63
CA ASP A 129 16.79 12.02 -8.38
C ASP A 129 17.15 12.06 -9.87
N ASN A 130 18.13 11.25 -10.33
CA ASN A 130 18.53 11.22 -11.75
C ASN A 130 17.66 10.29 -12.60
N ILE A 131 16.77 9.53 -11.99
CA ILE A 131 15.81 8.66 -12.66
C ILE A 131 14.38 9.08 -12.34
N ASP A 132 13.49 8.92 -13.31
CA ASP A 132 12.08 9.23 -13.10
C ASP A 132 11.44 8.24 -12.12
N ARG A 133 10.38 8.70 -11.44
CA ARG A 133 9.67 7.94 -10.41
C ARG A 133 9.15 6.58 -10.91
N GLU A 134 8.75 6.47 -12.17
CA GLU A 134 8.26 5.20 -12.74
C GLU A 134 9.40 4.16 -12.76
N ASN A 135 10.58 4.54 -13.21
CA ASN A 135 11.75 3.66 -13.21
C ASN A 135 12.27 3.36 -11.79
N GLN A 136 12.24 4.33 -10.86
CA GLN A 136 12.56 4.09 -9.44
C GLN A 136 11.68 2.98 -8.86
N LEU A 137 10.36 3.11 -9.04
CA LEU A 137 9.37 2.13 -8.55
C LEU A 137 9.53 0.79 -9.25
N LYS A 138 9.82 0.78 -10.55
CA LYS A 138 10.04 -0.46 -11.30
C LYS A 138 11.22 -1.26 -10.78
N GLU A 139 12.37 -0.63 -10.54
CA GLU A 139 13.55 -1.31 -10.01
C GLU A 139 13.35 -1.74 -8.55
N GLY A 140 12.74 -0.89 -7.72
CA GLY A 140 12.37 -1.24 -6.35
C GLY A 140 11.41 -2.43 -6.28
N GLN A 141 10.37 -2.46 -7.12
CA GLN A 141 9.38 -3.53 -7.15
C GLN A 141 10.00 -4.88 -7.53
N VAL A 142 11.02 -4.90 -8.40
CA VAL A 142 11.76 -6.14 -8.72
C VAL A 142 12.39 -6.73 -7.46
N ILE A 143 12.94 -5.88 -6.59
CA ILE A 143 13.56 -6.32 -5.33
C ILE A 143 12.49 -6.80 -4.33
N ILE A 144 11.40 -6.03 -4.17
CA ILE A 144 10.26 -6.42 -3.32
C ILE A 144 9.70 -7.78 -3.75
N ASN A 145 9.55 -8.01 -5.06
CA ASN A 145 9.07 -9.29 -5.60
C ASN A 145 9.98 -10.47 -5.21
N ASN A 146 11.30 -10.27 -5.11
CA ASN A 146 12.21 -11.33 -4.66
C ASN A 146 12.05 -11.62 -3.17
N LEU A 147 11.93 -10.58 -2.33
CA LEU A 147 11.68 -10.74 -0.90
C LEU A 147 10.34 -11.47 -0.65
N CYS A 148 9.28 -11.06 -1.34
CA CYS A 148 7.97 -11.72 -1.31
C CYS A 148 8.04 -13.17 -1.83
N SER A 149 8.82 -13.42 -2.89
CA SER A 149 9.03 -14.78 -3.39
C SER A 149 9.77 -15.67 -2.38
N TYR A 150 10.69 -15.11 -1.59
CA TYR A 150 11.35 -15.84 -0.52
C TYR A 150 10.36 -16.19 0.60
N ILE A 151 9.50 -15.25 1.01
CA ILE A 151 8.42 -15.51 1.98
C ILE A 151 7.47 -16.61 1.48
N ARG A 152 7.11 -16.59 0.19
CA ARG A 152 6.26 -17.62 -0.43
C ARG A 152 6.97 -18.96 -0.63
N SER A 153 8.29 -19.02 -0.47
CA SER A 153 9.04 -20.25 -0.75
C SER A 153 8.67 -21.36 0.25
N PRO A 154 8.57 -22.63 -0.20
CA PRO A 154 8.28 -23.75 0.68
C PRO A 154 9.38 -23.96 1.72
N PHE A 155 8.99 -24.25 2.96
CA PHE A 155 9.91 -24.70 4.00
C PHE A 155 9.28 -25.87 4.76
N PRO A 156 9.53 -27.14 4.34
CA PRO A 156 8.87 -28.31 4.89
C PRO A 156 9.03 -28.47 6.41
N THR A 157 10.17 -28.07 6.97
CA THR A 157 10.43 -28.09 8.41
C THR A 157 9.45 -27.20 9.19
N GLY A 158 9.00 -26.09 8.60
CA GLY A 158 7.99 -25.19 9.19
C GLY A 158 6.63 -25.85 9.42
N GLN A 159 6.33 -26.96 8.74
CA GLN A 159 5.10 -27.72 8.99
C GLN A 159 5.14 -28.52 10.29
N LYS A 160 6.33 -28.68 10.89
CA LYS A 160 6.57 -29.39 12.15
C LYS A 160 6.78 -28.42 13.33
N VAL A 161 6.44 -27.14 13.16
CA VAL A 161 6.67 -26.08 14.15
C VAL A 161 6.17 -26.44 15.54
N GLU A 162 4.94 -26.97 15.65
CA GLU A 162 4.36 -27.40 16.93
C GLU A 162 5.21 -28.45 17.67
N ILE A 163 5.73 -29.44 16.93
CA ILE A 163 6.58 -30.50 17.48
C ILE A 163 7.95 -29.93 17.89
N LEU A 164 8.55 -29.11 17.03
CA LEU A 164 9.90 -28.58 17.23
C LEU A 164 9.97 -27.51 18.32
N GLU A 165 8.91 -26.74 18.54
CA GLU A 165 8.82 -25.73 19.60
C GLU A 165 8.48 -26.33 20.98
N SER A 166 8.01 -27.58 21.04
CA SER A 166 7.73 -28.28 22.31
C SER A 166 8.98 -28.50 23.19
N GLY A 167 10.17 -28.43 22.60
CA GLY A 167 11.46 -28.60 23.27
C GLY A 167 11.81 -30.04 23.63
N ILE A 168 10.93 -31.02 23.38
CA ILE A 168 11.15 -32.43 23.69
C ILE A 168 11.09 -33.23 22.38
N ALA A 169 12.15 -34.00 22.09
CA ALA A 169 12.16 -34.89 20.94
C ALA A 169 11.09 -35.99 21.09
N PRO A 170 10.17 -36.15 20.12
CA PRO A 170 9.21 -37.25 20.15
C PRO A 170 9.86 -38.63 20.04
N ASP A 171 9.18 -39.66 20.53
CA ASP A 171 9.63 -41.05 20.39
C ASP A 171 9.88 -41.41 18.90
N GLY A 172 11.06 -41.94 18.61
CA GLY A 172 11.48 -42.28 17.24
C GLY A 172 12.02 -41.11 16.43
N TYR A 173 12.12 -39.91 17.01
CA TYR A 173 12.84 -38.78 16.43
C TYR A 173 14.30 -38.80 16.94
N GLU A 174 15.26 -38.97 16.03
CA GLU A 174 16.68 -38.91 16.37
C GLU A 174 17.05 -37.56 17.00
N GLU A 175 17.65 -37.57 18.20
CA GLU A 175 17.91 -36.37 19.01
C GLU A 175 18.79 -35.33 18.28
N GLU A 176 19.87 -35.77 17.65
CA GLU A 176 20.76 -34.90 16.85
C GLU A 176 20.00 -34.23 15.68
N LYS A 177 19.11 -34.99 15.03
CA LYS A 177 18.27 -34.46 13.94
C LYS A 177 17.22 -33.50 14.47
N PHE A 178 16.62 -33.78 15.62
CA PHE A 178 15.64 -32.89 16.25
C PHE A 178 16.25 -31.53 16.56
N ILE A 179 17.45 -31.51 17.15
CA ILE A 179 18.20 -30.28 17.45
C ILE A 179 18.52 -29.53 16.16
N ALA A 180 18.96 -30.23 15.10
CA ALA A 180 19.26 -29.60 13.81
C ALA A 180 18.00 -29.00 13.13
N ASP A 181 16.88 -29.73 13.12
CA ASP A 181 15.62 -29.27 12.53
C ASP A 181 15.04 -28.09 13.36
N GLN A 182 15.20 -28.08 14.68
CA GLN A 182 14.81 -26.95 15.54
C GLN A 182 15.66 -25.70 15.26
N ALA A 183 16.99 -25.85 15.15
CA ALA A 183 17.87 -24.74 14.80
C ALA A 183 17.51 -24.15 13.42
N ALA A 184 17.29 -25.01 12.42
CA ALA A 184 16.88 -24.59 11.09
C ALA A 184 15.51 -23.88 11.07
N LEU A 185 14.57 -24.33 11.91
CA LEU A 185 13.27 -23.69 12.07
C LEU A 185 13.41 -22.27 12.62
N HIS A 186 14.10 -22.10 13.75
CA HIS A 186 14.28 -20.78 14.37
C HIS A 186 15.01 -19.82 13.43
N GLU A 187 16.07 -20.29 12.75
CA GLU A 187 16.77 -19.49 11.75
C GLU A 187 15.82 -19.02 10.64
N GLU A 188 14.99 -19.89 10.09
CA GLU A 188 14.08 -19.51 9.00
C GLU A 188 12.94 -18.60 9.48
N GLN A 189 12.43 -18.80 10.70
CA GLN A 189 11.47 -17.89 11.35
C GLN A 189 12.05 -16.47 11.46
N ASP A 190 13.28 -16.35 12.00
CA ASP A 190 13.96 -15.07 12.17
C ASP A 190 14.22 -14.37 10.84
N ILE A 191 14.65 -15.12 9.82
CA ILE A 191 14.91 -14.60 8.46
C ILE A 191 13.64 -14.01 7.85
N ARG A 192 12.55 -14.79 7.80
CA ARG A 192 11.31 -14.33 7.16
C ARG A 192 10.64 -13.22 7.95
N ARG A 193 10.67 -13.30 9.28
CA ARG A 193 10.19 -12.21 10.15
C ARG A 193 10.99 -10.93 9.95
N THR A 194 12.31 -11.00 9.75
CA THR A 194 13.16 -9.83 9.47
C THR A 194 12.72 -9.10 8.21
N ILE A 195 12.31 -9.82 7.16
CA ILE A 195 11.77 -9.19 5.93
C ILE A 195 10.53 -8.35 6.28
N PHE A 196 9.59 -8.91 7.03
CA PHE A 196 8.39 -8.18 7.47
C PHE A 196 8.73 -6.98 8.38
N VAL A 197 9.71 -7.12 9.28
CA VAL A 197 10.18 -6.01 10.14
C VAL A 197 10.75 -4.87 9.30
N GLU A 198 11.58 -5.17 8.31
CA GLU A 198 12.17 -4.14 7.45
C GLU A 198 11.15 -3.46 6.53
N MET A 199 10.17 -4.22 6.02
CA MET A 199 9.00 -3.68 5.31
C MET A 199 8.17 -2.77 6.24
N SER A 200 7.91 -3.22 7.46
CA SER A 200 7.11 -2.47 8.45
C SER A 200 7.72 -1.14 8.83
N LYS A 201 9.06 -1.05 8.95
CA LYS A 201 9.76 0.23 9.22
C LYS A 201 9.54 1.29 8.13
N ARG A 202 9.24 0.84 6.92
CA ARG A 202 9.06 1.68 5.73
C ARG A 202 7.62 1.74 5.29
N SER A 203 6.71 1.11 6.02
CA SER A 203 5.28 1.16 5.74
C SER A 203 4.70 2.52 6.07
N SER A 204 3.58 2.87 5.42
CA SER A 204 2.77 4.03 5.77
C SER A 204 2.40 4.03 7.26
N THR A 205 2.32 5.20 7.88
CA THR A 205 1.85 5.34 9.27
C THR A 205 0.47 5.99 9.30
N PHE A 206 -0.27 5.80 10.38
CA PHE A 206 -1.58 6.42 10.55
C PHE A 206 -1.65 7.11 11.90
N THR A 207 -2.19 8.32 11.88
CA THR A 207 -2.41 9.10 13.10
C THR A 207 -3.89 9.36 13.24
N LYS A 208 -4.38 9.28 14.47
CA LYS A 208 -5.75 9.64 14.80
C LYS A 208 -5.82 11.16 14.89
N ASN A 209 -6.65 11.78 14.05
CA ASN A 209 -6.88 13.23 14.12
C ASN A 209 -7.75 13.61 15.33
N GLU A 210 -7.95 14.90 15.56
CA GLU A 210 -8.75 15.43 16.69
C GLU A 210 -10.20 14.92 16.71
N LYS A 211 -10.75 14.51 15.56
CA LYS A 211 -12.10 13.95 15.43
C LYS A 211 -12.15 12.44 15.64
N GLY A 212 -11.00 11.82 15.85
CA GLY A 212 -10.89 10.37 16.00
C GLY A 212 -10.76 9.60 14.68
N GLU A 213 -10.62 10.28 13.55
CA GLU A 213 -10.46 9.65 12.24
C GLU A 213 -8.99 9.27 12.02
N MET A 214 -8.74 8.10 11.43
CA MET A 214 -7.39 7.68 11.07
C MET A 214 -6.96 8.36 9.77
N VAL A 215 -5.91 9.16 9.82
CA VAL A 215 -5.36 9.88 8.67
C VAL A 215 -4.09 9.18 8.20
N PRO A 216 -4.01 8.79 6.90
CA PRO A 216 -2.79 8.20 6.33
C PRO A 216 -1.65 9.22 6.30
N SER A 217 -0.46 8.77 6.66
CA SER A 217 0.81 9.39 6.31
C SER A 217 1.58 8.40 5.45
N PRO A 218 1.42 8.47 4.10
CA PRO A 218 2.11 7.60 3.17
C PRO A 218 3.62 7.67 3.33
N SER A 219 4.29 6.54 3.18
CA SER A 219 5.75 6.43 3.19
C SER A 219 6.31 6.26 1.77
N THR A 220 7.64 6.18 1.65
CA THR A 220 8.29 5.96 0.35
C THR A 220 7.96 4.61 -0.28
N TRP A 221 7.52 3.62 0.51
CA TRP A 221 7.17 2.26 0.05
C TRP A 221 5.68 2.05 -0.19
N SER A 222 4.83 3.08 0.02
CA SER A 222 3.37 2.96 -0.12
C SER A 222 2.90 2.57 -1.52
N ASP A 223 3.72 2.87 -2.53
CA ASP A 223 3.42 2.62 -3.94
C ASP A 223 3.74 1.18 -4.37
N PHE A 224 4.49 0.40 -3.57
CA PHE A 224 4.82 -0.99 -3.91
C PHE A 224 3.68 -1.96 -3.66
N GLU A 225 3.71 -3.09 -4.37
CA GLU A 225 2.81 -4.22 -4.18
C GLU A 225 3.50 -5.37 -3.44
N PHE A 226 2.81 -5.96 -2.46
CA PHE A 226 3.33 -7.01 -1.59
C PHE A 226 2.49 -8.28 -1.73
N ASP A 227 3.07 -9.32 -2.33
CA ASP A 227 2.38 -10.60 -2.58
C ASP A 227 2.90 -11.72 -1.66
N PHE A 228 2.15 -11.97 -0.58
CA PHE A 228 2.36 -13.09 0.34
C PHE A 228 1.35 -14.23 0.09
N SER A 229 0.69 -14.25 -1.07
CA SER A 229 -0.31 -15.27 -1.39
C SER A 229 0.28 -16.66 -1.34
N ARG A 230 -0.47 -17.63 -0.79
CA ARG A 230 -0.05 -19.03 -0.63
C ARG A 230 1.22 -19.22 0.22
N ALA A 231 1.68 -18.20 0.94
CA ALA A 231 2.86 -18.33 1.78
C ALA A 231 2.61 -19.31 2.95
N PRO A 232 3.59 -20.16 3.28
CA PRO A 232 3.61 -20.87 4.55
C PRO A 232 4.12 -19.93 5.64
N ILE A 233 3.26 -19.61 6.61
CA ILE A 233 3.62 -18.77 7.77
C ILE A 233 3.73 -19.65 9.01
N PHE A 234 4.85 -19.55 9.71
CA PHE A 234 5.16 -20.35 10.90
C PHE A 234 5.96 -19.51 11.90
N TYR A 235 5.80 -18.18 11.87
CA TYR A 235 6.48 -17.20 12.69
C TYR A 235 5.50 -16.05 12.99
N PRO A 236 5.72 -15.29 14.08
CA PRO A 236 4.77 -14.29 14.53
C PRO A 236 4.90 -12.97 13.75
N LEU A 237 3.75 -12.31 13.52
CA LEU A 237 3.62 -11.04 12.79
C LEU A 237 3.00 -9.92 13.67
N ASN A 238 3.04 -10.10 14.99
CA ASN A 238 2.58 -9.14 15.98
C ASN A 238 3.42 -7.85 15.97
N ASP A 239 2.80 -6.74 16.35
CA ASP A 239 3.45 -5.42 16.48
C ASP A 239 4.09 -4.90 15.18
N LEU A 240 3.52 -5.28 14.03
CA LEU A 240 3.98 -4.82 12.72
C LEU A 240 2.97 -3.90 12.05
N THR A 241 3.46 -3.06 11.16
CA THR A 241 2.66 -2.35 10.16
C THR A 241 2.85 -3.05 8.82
N ILE A 242 1.77 -3.54 8.22
CA ILE A 242 1.81 -4.28 6.96
C ILE A 242 1.08 -3.47 5.88
N GLU A 243 1.84 -3.06 4.87
CA GLU A 243 1.34 -2.40 3.67
C GLU A 243 0.78 -3.44 2.69
N LYS A 244 -0.45 -3.21 2.19
CA LYS A 244 -1.12 -4.06 1.18
C LYS A 244 -0.95 -5.57 1.41
N GLY A 245 -1.25 -6.03 2.63
CA GLY A 245 -0.99 -7.41 3.06
C GLY A 245 -1.83 -8.45 2.33
N ASN A 246 -1.35 -8.94 1.17
CA ASN A 246 -1.99 -10.04 0.44
C ASN A 246 -1.51 -11.39 0.97
N PHE A 247 -2.30 -12.00 1.85
CA PHE A 247 -2.15 -13.36 2.38
C PHE A 247 -3.14 -14.35 1.75
N SER A 248 -3.72 -14.05 0.59
CA SER A 248 -4.73 -14.90 -0.03
C SER A 248 -4.23 -16.34 -0.21
N SER A 249 -5.04 -17.31 0.21
CA SER A 249 -4.71 -18.75 0.21
C SER A 249 -3.44 -19.13 0.99
N ALA A 250 -2.93 -18.27 1.88
CA ALA A 250 -1.81 -18.61 2.75
C ALA A 250 -2.19 -19.69 3.78
N LYS A 251 -1.18 -20.30 4.39
CA LYS A 251 -1.36 -21.29 5.45
C LYS A 251 -0.50 -20.95 6.66
N PHE A 252 -1.15 -20.74 7.80
CA PHE A 252 -0.49 -20.54 9.08
C PHE A 252 -0.33 -21.90 9.76
N HIS A 253 0.90 -22.37 9.86
CA HIS A 253 1.29 -23.66 10.44
C HIS A 253 1.50 -23.61 11.95
N ALA A 254 1.62 -22.42 12.52
CA ALA A 254 1.66 -22.15 13.96
C ALA A 254 0.49 -21.24 14.35
N LYS A 255 0.46 -20.80 15.62
CA LYS A 255 -0.41 -19.71 16.06
C LYS A 255 -0.20 -18.49 15.14
N ALA A 256 -1.29 -17.97 14.57
CA ALA A 256 -1.24 -16.78 13.75
C ALA A 256 -1.26 -15.54 14.63
N GLU A 257 -0.08 -15.02 14.98
CA GLU A 257 0.05 -13.88 15.85
C GLU A 257 0.02 -12.56 15.07
N PHE A 258 -1.11 -11.88 15.14
CA PHE A 258 -1.38 -10.56 14.56
C PHE A 258 -1.76 -9.53 15.63
N SER A 259 -1.47 -9.79 16.90
CA SER A 259 -1.82 -8.87 17.98
C SER A 259 -1.14 -7.51 17.74
N ARG A 260 -1.92 -6.42 17.83
CA ARG A 260 -1.45 -5.04 17.60
C ARG A 260 -0.85 -4.80 16.20
N VAL A 261 -1.16 -5.64 15.22
CA VAL A 261 -0.77 -5.38 13.82
C VAL A 261 -1.61 -4.24 13.24
N THR A 262 -1.04 -3.44 12.35
CA THR A 262 -1.78 -2.43 11.58
C THR A 262 -1.70 -2.75 10.09
N PHE A 263 -2.83 -3.01 9.45
CA PHE A 263 -2.95 -3.10 8.00
C PHE A 263 -3.37 -1.73 7.44
N THR A 264 -2.46 -1.11 6.69
CA THR A 264 -2.62 0.27 6.21
C THR A 264 -3.47 0.39 4.95
N CYS A 265 -3.52 -0.69 4.17
CA CYS A 265 -4.29 -0.81 2.95
C CYS A 265 -5.12 -2.10 3.00
N ASN A 266 -5.66 -2.51 1.86
CA ASN A 266 -6.42 -3.76 1.75
C ASN A 266 -5.60 -4.93 2.31
N ALA A 267 -6.20 -5.64 3.27
CA ALA A 267 -5.67 -6.87 3.84
C ALA A 267 -6.47 -8.05 3.29
N ASP A 268 -5.85 -8.86 2.45
CA ASP A 268 -6.50 -9.99 1.80
C ASP A 268 -6.07 -11.29 2.49
N PHE A 269 -6.98 -11.86 3.27
CA PHE A 269 -6.90 -13.17 3.89
C PHE A 269 -7.87 -14.17 3.22
N SER A 270 -8.37 -13.90 2.02
CA SER A 270 -9.33 -14.75 1.34
C SER A 270 -8.77 -16.17 1.18
N ARG A 271 -9.58 -17.18 1.53
CA ARG A 271 -9.21 -18.60 1.49
C ARG A 271 -7.97 -18.98 2.31
N THR A 272 -7.56 -18.16 3.27
CA THR A 272 -6.45 -18.47 4.18
C THR A 272 -6.82 -19.60 5.13
N ASN A 273 -5.85 -20.46 5.44
CA ASN A 273 -6.03 -21.52 6.43
C ASN A 273 -5.20 -21.24 7.70
N PHE A 274 -5.90 -20.93 8.79
CA PHE A 274 -5.35 -20.82 10.13
C PHE A 274 -5.51 -22.16 10.85
N THR A 275 -4.43 -22.94 10.91
CA THR A 275 -4.49 -24.32 11.43
C THR A 275 -4.48 -24.39 12.96
N HIS A 276 -4.12 -23.29 13.62
CA HIS A 276 -4.07 -23.12 15.07
C HIS A 276 -4.82 -21.83 15.44
N ASP A 277 -4.71 -21.41 16.70
CA ASP A 277 -5.26 -20.14 17.17
C ASP A 277 -4.79 -18.97 16.31
N ALA A 278 -5.71 -18.05 16.02
CA ALA A 278 -5.46 -16.82 15.30
C ALA A 278 -5.78 -15.63 16.19
N ASP A 279 -4.78 -14.81 16.46
CA ASP A 279 -4.81 -13.75 17.45
C ASP A 279 -4.70 -12.39 16.75
N PHE A 280 -5.85 -11.74 16.56
CA PHE A 280 -6.01 -10.40 16.01
C PHE A 280 -6.37 -9.38 17.10
N ILE A 281 -5.98 -9.62 18.35
CA ILE A 281 -6.29 -8.73 19.46
C ILE A 281 -5.65 -7.36 19.22
N ASP A 282 -6.46 -6.30 19.31
CA ASP A 282 -6.07 -4.92 19.02
C ASP A 282 -5.45 -4.73 17.61
N ALA A 283 -5.74 -5.61 16.66
CA ALA A 283 -5.37 -5.42 15.27
C ALA A 283 -6.15 -4.25 14.66
N THR A 284 -5.54 -3.51 13.74
CA THR A 284 -6.17 -2.37 13.07
C THR A 284 -6.25 -2.60 11.57
N PHE A 285 -7.47 -2.57 11.04
CA PHE A 285 -7.76 -2.70 9.61
C PHE A 285 -8.29 -1.37 9.08
N ILE A 286 -7.40 -0.59 8.46
CA ILE A 286 -7.74 0.75 7.99
C ILE A 286 -8.57 0.70 6.72
N ASP A 287 -8.13 -0.10 5.75
CA ASP A 287 -8.89 -0.30 4.52
C ASP A 287 -9.67 -1.62 4.56
N ASN A 288 -9.99 -2.19 3.40
CA ASN A 288 -10.80 -3.40 3.35
C ASN A 288 -10.06 -4.60 3.95
N ALA A 289 -10.79 -5.39 4.74
CA ALA A 289 -10.29 -6.66 5.26
C ALA A 289 -11.13 -7.81 4.69
N ASP A 290 -10.52 -8.64 3.86
CA ASP A 290 -11.19 -9.77 3.20
C ASP A 290 -10.73 -11.10 3.84
N PHE A 291 -11.61 -11.73 4.60
CA PHE A 291 -11.48 -13.08 5.16
C PHE A 291 -12.39 -14.09 4.44
N SER A 292 -12.87 -13.77 3.24
CA SER A 292 -13.85 -14.59 2.53
C SER A 292 -13.33 -15.99 2.25
N GLY A 293 -14.11 -17.00 2.62
CA GLY A 293 -13.72 -18.41 2.48
C GLY A 293 -12.52 -18.84 3.34
N ALA A 294 -12.04 -18.02 4.28
CA ALA A 294 -10.98 -18.43 5.19
C ALA A 294 -11.46 -19.52 6.17
N ILE A 295 -10.51 -20.29 6.70
CA ILE A 295 -10.77 -21.37 7.65
C ILE A 295 -9.95 -21.13 8.91
N PHE A 296 -10.62 -21.03 10.05
CA PHE A 296 -10.02 -20.96 11.38
C PHE A 296 -10.25 -22.29 12.09
N THR A 297 -9.18 -23.04 12.31
CA THR A 297 -9.26 -24.36 12.95
C THR A 297 -9.21 -24.23 14.48
N GLY A 298 -8.30 -23.39 14.99
CA GLY A 298 -8.24 -23.02 16.41
C GLY A 298 -9.14 -21.84 16.76
N GLU A 299 -8.93 -21.25 17.93
CA GLU A 299 -9.67 -20.06 18.37
C GLU A 299 -9.29 -18.84 17.52
N ALA A 300 -10.28 -18.08 17.04
CA ALA A 300 -10.07 -16.82 16.34
C ALA A 300 -10.47 -15.65 17.24
N LYS A 301 -9.50 -14.81 17.63
CA LYS A 301 -9.67 -13.70 18.57
C LYS A 301 -9.54 -12.38 17.86
N PHE A 302 -10.67 -11.76 17.55
CA PHE A 302 -10.79 -10.36 17.14
C PHE A 302 -11.28 -9.55 18.33
N ILE A 303 -10.55 -9.56 19.45
CA ILE A 303 -11.00 -8.96 20.72
C ILE A 303 -10.41 -7.56 20.87
N GLY A 304 -11.08 -6.73 21.67
CA GLY A 304 -10.64 -5.38 21.99
C GLY A 304 -11.21 -4.37 21.01
N ALA A 305 -10.76 -3.12 21.10
CA ALA A 305 -11.20 -2.05 20.21
C ALA A 305 -10.57 -2.18 18.81
N THR A 306 -10.44 -3.41 18.30
CA THR A 306 -10.02 -3.79 16.95
C THR A 306 -10.91 -3.03 15.97
N PRO A 307 -10.43 -1.91 15.40
CA PRO A 307 -11.23 -1.06 14.56
C PRO A 307 -11.13 -1.61 13.15
N PHE A 308 -12.27 -2.05 12.64
CA PHE A 308 -12.43 -2.27 11.23
C PHE A 308 -13.07 -1.01 10.61
N ILE A 309 -12.28 -0.23 9.90
CA ILE A 309 -12.68 1.11 9.44
C ILE A 309 -13.50 0.99 8.14
N ASN A 310 -12.90 0.52 7.05
CA ASN A 310 -13.56 0.36 5.73
C ASN A 310 -14.18 -1.04 5.55
N ALA A 311 -14.64 -1.45 4.35
CA ALA A 311 -15.52 -2.63 4.19
C ALA A 311 -14.87 -3.96 4.63
N LYS A 312 -15.67 -4.90 5.14
CA LYS A 312 -15.18 -6.15 5.72
C LYS A 312 -15.94 -7.33 5.17
N ASP A 313 -15.22 -8.33 4.70
CA ASP A 313 -15.81 -9.52 4.13
C ASP A 313 -15.39 -10.78 4.89
N PHE A 314 -16.31 -11.33 5.67
CA PHE A 314 -16.22 -12.64 6.31
C PHE A 314 -17.15 -13.65 5.62
N SER A 315 -17.54 -13.42 4.37
CA SER A 315 -18.47 -14.31 3.67
C SER A 315 -17.87 -15.70 3.48
N ARG A 316 -18.70 -16.73 3.70
CA ARG A 316 -18.30 -18.14 3.55
C ARG A 316 -17.09 -18.55 4.41
N VAL A 317 -16.73 -17.77 5.44
CA VAL A 317 -15.70 -18.13 6.41
C VAL A 317 -16.16 -19.33 7.23
N THR A 318 -15.24 -20.20 7.61
CA THR A 318 -15.51 -21.31 8.54
C THR A 318 -14.68 -21.15 9.81
N PHE A 319 -15.35 -20.97 10.94
CA PHE A 319 -14.75 -21.03 12.27
C PHE A 319 -15.03 -22.40 12.88
N THR A 320 -14.01 -23.25 12.87
CA THR A 320 -14.06 -24.58 13.48
C THR A 320 -13.83 -24.50 14.98
N GLY A 321 -12.97 -23.59 15.45
CA GLY A 321 -12.85 -23.23 16.87
C GLY A 321 -13.78 -22.08 17.26
N ASN A 322 -13.62 -21.57 18.50
CA ASN A 322 -14.37 -20.41 18.99
C ASN A 322 -14.01 -19.16 18.17
N ALA A 323 -15.01 -18.34 17.83
CA ALA A 323 -14.80 -17.05 17.17
C ALA A 323 -15.24 -15.92 18.11
N ASP A 324 -14.28 -15.12 18.57
CA ASP A 324 -14.52 -14.03 19.50
C ASP A 324 -14.33 -12.68 18.80
N PHE A 325 -15.45 -11.98 18.59
CA PHE A 325 -15.56 -10.62 18.08
C PHE A 325 -16.02 -9.65 19.18
N SER A 326 -15.87 -9.99 20.45
CA SER A 326 -16.38 -9.17 21.53
C SER A 326 -15.65 -7.82 21.63
N ASN A 327 -16.43 -6.77 21.87
CA ASN A 327 -15.96 -5.38 21.94
C ASN A 327 -15.36 -4.83 20.62
N THR A 328 -15.58 -5.48 19.48
CA THR A 328 -15.13 -4.98 18.16
C THR A 328 -15.93 -3.80 17.66
N GLU A 329 -15.33 -2.96 16.82
CA GLU A 329 -16.02 -1.86 16.14
C GLU A 329 -15.93 -1.99 14.61
N PHE A 330 -17.08 -2.20 13.97
CA PHE A 330 -17.24 -2.18 12.53
C PHE A 330 -17.84 -0.82 12.10
N LEU A 331 -17.00 0.10 11.62
CA LEU A 331 -17.42 1.48 11.30
C LEU A 331 -18.17 1.61 9.96
N SER A 332 -17.88 0.70 9.05
CA SER A 332 -18.52 0.50 7.74
C SER A 332 -19.18 -0.88 7.66
N ALA A 333 -19.85 -1.17 6.55
CA ALA A 333 -20.57 -2.42 6.34
C ALA A 333 -19.70 -3.68 6.58
N ALA A 334 -20.30 -4.70 7.17
CA ALA A 334 -19.67 -5.99 7.48
C ALA A 334 -20.50 -7.15 6.91
N ASN A 335 -19.84 -8.06 6.20
CA ASN A 335 -20.50 -9.17 5.52
C ASN A 335 -20.10 -10.51 6.12
N PHE A 336 -21.02 -11.22 6.77
CA PHE A 336 -20.83 -12.60 7.25
C PHE A 336 -21.61 -13.61 6.39
N MET A 337 -22.09 -13.23 5.21
CA MET A 337 -23.00 -14.07 4.43
C MET A 337 -22.44 -15.48 4.17
N GLY A 338 -23.21 -16.52 4.47
CA GLY A 338 -22.78 -17.91 4.27
C GLY A 338 -21.71 -18.40 5.25
N ALA A 339 -21.38 -17.64 6.29
CA ALA A 339 -20.39 -18.06 7.29
C ALA A 339 -20.88 -19.27 8.11
N ASN A 340 -19.94 -20.08 8.59
CA ASN A 340 -20.20 -21.24 9.43
C ASN A 340 -19.41 -21.17 10.73
N PHE A 341 -20.11 -21.09 11.85
CA PHE A 341 -19.55 -21.12 13.20
C PHE A 341 -19.83 -22.47 13.83
N VAL A 342 -18.83 -23.35 13.88
CA VAL A 342 -18.97 -24.71 14.39
C VAL A 342 -19.08 -24.72 15.92
N HIS A 343 -18.28 -23.88 16.58
CA HIS A 343 -18.32 -23.65 18.03
C HIS A 343 -18.83 -22.23 18.33
N GLU A 344 -18.60 -21.73 19.54
CA GLU A 344 -19.14 -20.46 20.02
C GLU A 344 -18.78 -19.29 19.11
N ALA A 345 -19.76 -18.45 18.79
CA ALA A 345 -19.60 -17.18 18.12
C ALA A 345 -19.98 -16.03 19.06
N ASN A 346 -18.97 -15.31 19.56
CA ASN A 346 -19.14 -14.26 20.55
C ASN A 346 -19.06 -12.87 19.91
N PHE A 347 -20.18 -12.19 19.77
CA PHE A 347 -20.31 -10.79 19.33
C PHE A 347 -20.70 -9.85 20.49
N ASN A 348 -20.49 -10.26 21.74
CA ASN A 348 -20.90 -9.46 22.89
C ASN A 348 -20.26 -8.07 22.88
N ASN A 349 -21.07 -7.04 23.11
CA ASN A 349 -20.66 -5.63 23.09
C ASN A 349 -20.00 -5.16 21.78
N ALA A 350 -20.09 -5.93 20.68
CA ALA A 350 -19.63 -5.46 19.37
C ALA A 350 -20.52 -4.29 18.89
N LYS A 351 -19.93 -3.41 18.07
CA LYS A 351 -20.62 -2.25 17.51
C LYS A 351 -20.56 -2.27 15.98
N PHE A 352 -21.72 -2.39 15.35
CA PHE A 352 -21.90 -2.29 13.91
C PHE A 352 -22.52 -0.94 13.57
N THR A 353 -21.72 -0.05 12.96
CA THR A 353 -22.17 1.28 12.57
C THR A 353 -22.78 1.27 11.16
N GLY A 354 -22.15 0.53 10.23
CA GLY A 354 -22.71 0.23 8.91
C GLY A 354 -23.65 -0.98 8.91
N ASP A 355 -24.16 -1.33 7.73
CA ASP A 355 -25.01 -2.51 7.55
C ASP A 355 -24.23 -3.80 7.86
N VAL A 356 -24.90 -4.78 8.48
CA VAL A 356 -24.33 -6.11 8.72
C VAL A 356 -25.23 -7.19 8.16
N SER A 357 -24.63 -8.14 7.45
CA SER A 357 -25.33 -9.29 6.88
C SER A 357 -24.85 -10.58 7.52
N PHE A 358 -25.72 -11.21 8.32
CA PHE A 358 -25.64 -12.59 8.76
C PHE A 358 -26.49 -13.52 7.88
N ARG A 359 -26.79 -13.12 6.64
CA ARG A 359 -27.62 -13.92 5.74
C ARG A 359 -27.01 -15.29 5.48
N ASP A 360 -27.82 -16.35 5.53
CA ASP A 360 -27.37 -17.73 5.28
C ASP A 360 -26.22 -18.19 6.20
N VAL A 361 -26.10 -17.60 7.40
CA VAL A 361 -25.11 -18.03 8.39
C VAL A 361 -25.58 -19.27 9.13
N ILE A 362 -24.65 -20.18 9.44
CA ILE A 362 -24.91 -21.34 10.28
C ILE A 362 -24.18 -21.18 11.60
N PHE A 363 -24.94 -21.07 12.69
CA PHE A 363 -24.43 -21.14 14.06
C PHE A 363 -24.70 -22.55 14.60
N THR A 364 -23.67 -23.39 14.57
CA THR A 364 -23.72 -24.72 15.20
C THR A 364 -23.48 -24.62 16.71
N GLY A 365 -22.52 -23.79 17.12
CA GLY A 365 -22.33 -23.40 18.51
C GLY A 365 -23.24 -22.23 18.93
N GLU A 366 -23.13 -21.83 20.20
CA GLU A 366 -23.92 -20.72 20.76
C GLU A 366 -23.55 -19.39 20.08
N ALA A 367 -24.58 -18.59 19.74
CA ALA A 367 -24.42 -17.27 19.14
C ALA A 367 -24.74 -16.17 20.17
N LYS A 368 -23.72 -15.44 20.61
CA LYS A 368 -23.84 -14.44 21.67
C LYS A 368 -23.80 -13.01 21.10
N PHE A 369 -24.92 -12.31 21.20
CA PHE A 369 -25.12 -10.92 20.78
C PHE A 369 -25.46 -10.02 21.99
N GLY A 370 -25.03 -10.40 23.19
CA GLY A 370 -25.31 -9.66 24.40
C GLY A 370 -24.66 -8.28 24.40
N GLY A 371 -25.44 -7.22 24.62
CA GLY A 371 -24.94 -5.85 24.62
C GLY A 371 -24.47 -5.32 23.25
N VAL A 372 -24.67 -6.07 22.16
CA VAL A 372 -24.30 -5.62 20.81
C VAL A 372 -25.06 -4.36 20.42
N THR A 373 -24.46 -3.47 19.64
CA THR A 373 -25.13 -2.30 19.08
C THR A 373 -25.12 -2.34 17.56
N PHE A 374 -26.31 -2.39 16.94
CA PHE A 374 -26.52 -2.25 15.51
C PHE A 374 -27.10 -0.85 15.22
N THR A 375 -26.32 -0.01 14.55
CA THR A 375 -26.76 1.35 14.20
C THR A 375 -27.54 1.35 12.88
N SER A 376 -27.11 0.54 11.90
CA SER A 376 -27.78 0.37 10.60
C SER A 376 -28.48 -0.99 10.50
N ASN A 377 -28.76 -1.48 9.29
CA ASN A 377 -29.49 -2.72 9.08
C ASN A 377 -28.72 -3.94 9.60
N ALA A 378 -29.41 -4.83 10.30
CA ALA A 378 -28.91 -6.14 10.71
C ALA A 378 -29.76 -7.23 10.06
N ASN A 379 -29.19 -7.94 9.09
CA ASN A 379 -29.88 -8.96 8.30
C ASN A 379 -29.54 -10.37 8.77
N PHE A 380 -30.54 -11.11 9.25
CA PHE A 380 -30.46 -12.50 9.71
C PHE A 380 -31.30 -13.46 8.83
N VAL A 381 -31.75 -13.05 7.65
CA VAL A 381 -32.53 -13.90 6.73
C VAL A 381 -31.75 -15.17 6.38
N GLU A 382 -32.42 -16.33 6.33
CA GLU A 382 -31.80 -17.64 6.05
C GLU A 382 -30.76 -18.10 7.09
N THR A 383 -30.60 -17.38 8.22
CA THR A 383 -29.72 -17.84 9.30
C THR A 383 -30.25 -19.11 9.94
N THR A 384 -29.36 -20.05 10.22
CA THR A 384 -29.66 -21.32 10.89
C THR A 384 -29.00 -21.34 12.27
N PHE A 385 -29.81 -21.29 13.33
CA PHE A 385 -29.35 -21.45 14.71
C PHE A 385 -29.58 -22.89 15.16
N LYS A 386 -28.51 -23.68 15.32
CA LYS A 386 -28.58 -25.05 15.82
C LYS A 386 -28.43 -25.14 17.35
N SER A 387 -27.91 -24.09 17.97
CA SER A 387 -27.72 -23.94 19.42
C SER A 387 -28.32 -22.62 19.93
N GLY A 388 -28.14 -22.32 21.21
CA GLY A 388 -28.67 -21.13 21.88
C GLY A 388 -28.26 -19.81 21.20
N VAL A 389 -29.14 -18.81 21.32
CA VAL A 389 -28.92 -17.46 20.80
C VAL A 389 -29.35 -16.41 21.81
N GLY A 390 -28.49 -15.45 22.10
CA GLY A 390 -28.75 -14.43 23.12
C GLY A 390 -28.50 -13.01 22.65
N PHE A 391 -29.54 -12.18 22.62
CA PHE A 391 -29.52 -10.74 22.33
C PHE A 391 -29.68 -9.89 23.59
N TYR A 392 -29.47 -10.44 24.80
CA TYR A 392 -29.71 -9.72 26.05
C TYR A 392 -28.99 -8.35 26.06
N LYS A 393 -29.73 -7.27 26.32
CA LYS A 393 -29.20 -5.88 26.29
C LYS A 393 -28.67 -5.42 24.91
N ALA A 394 -28.97 -6.13 23.82
CA ALA A 394 -28.68 -5.63 22.48
C ALA A 394 -29.45 -4.34 22.20
N THR A 395 -28.92 -3.51 21.31
CA THR A 395 -29.53 -2.25 20.86
C THR A 395 -29.53 -2.20 19.34
N PHE A 396 -30.73 -2.09 18.76
CA PHE A 396 -30.99 -1.76 17.38
C PHE A 396 -31.43 -0.29 17.31
N THR A 397 -30.61 0.58 16.74
CA THR A 397 -30.81 2.04 16.86
C THR A 397 -31.85 2.55 15.85
N ASN A 398 -31.62 2.32 14.56
CA ASN A 398 -32.41 2.94 13.49
C ASN A 398 -33.44 2.00 12.87
N PHE A 399 -33.16 0.69 12.83
CA PHE A 399 -33.98 -0.30 12.12
C PHE A 399 -34.19 -1.56 12.98
N GLU A 400 -35.34 -2.21 12.85
CA GLU A 400 -35.57 -3.54 13.40
C GLU A 400 -34.66 -4.58 12.72
N PRO A 401 -34.23 -5.65 13.42
CA PRO A 401 -33.50 -6.75 12.78
C PRO A 401 -34.39 -7.52 11.80
N ILE A 402 -33.80 -7.90 10.67
CA ILE A 402 -34.52 -8.55 9.58
C ILE A 402 -34.27 -10.06 9.64
N PHE A 403 -35.25 -10.83 10.11
CA PHE A 403 -35.17 -12.30 10.09
C PHE A 403 -35.87 -12.92 8.88
N ILE A 404 -36.70 -12.14 8.15
CA ILE A 404 -37.55 -12.64 7.07
C ILE A 404 -37.65 -11.61 5.95
N VAL A 405 -37.58 -12.09 4.71
CA VAL A 405 -37.95 -11.35 3.51
C VAL A 405 -38.72 -12.29 2.58
N SER A 406 -39.98 -11.97 2.29
CA SER A 406 -40.87 -12.78 1.45
C SER A 406 -40.98 -14.23 1.96
N CYS A 407 -40.45 -15.21 1.23
CA CYS A 407 -40.44 -16.63 1.61
C CYS A 407 -39.13 -17.09 2.26
N LEU A 408 -38.16 -16.19 2.45
CA LEU A 408 -36.86 -16.47 3.03
C LEU A 408 -36.88 -16.11 4.51
N TYR A 409 -36.56 -17.05 5.39
CA TYR A 409 -36.67 -16.89 6.84
C TYR A 409 -35.47 -17.52 7.56
N ALA A 410 -35.15 -16.99 8.74
CA ALA A 410 -34.29 -17.67 9.69
C ALA A 410 -34.98 -18.91 10.28
N ARG A 411 -34.18 -19.85 10.80
CA ARG A 411 -34.67 -21.09 11.41
C ARG A 411 -33.88 -21.45 12.68
N PHE A 412 -34.57 -22.06 13.63
CA PHE A 412 -34.06 -22.35 14.97
C PHE A 412 -34.27 -23.83 15.32
N SER A 413 -33.33 -24.46 16.01
CA SER A 413 -33.45 -25.88 16.36
C SER A 413 -34.48 -26.12 17.47
N ALA A 414 -35.37 -27.10 17.28
CA ALA A 414 -36.31 -27.56 18.31
C ALA A 414 -35.65 -28.49 19.37
N ALA A 415 -34.41 -28.92 19.13
CA ALA A 415 -33.66 -29.71 20.11
C ALA A 415 -33.34 -28.90 21.38
N MET A 416 -33.22 -27.58 21.26
CA MET A 416 -32.87 -26.68 22.37
C MET A 416 -33.96 -26.58 23.44
N ASN A 417 -33.60 -26.04 24.60
CA ASN A 417 -34.58 -25.57 25.57
C ASN A 417 -35.10 -24.20 25.10
N PRO A 418 -36.42 -23.92 25.13
CA PRO A 418 -36.94 -22.60 24.77
C PRO A 418 -36.29 -21.43 25.50
N ARG A 419 -35.75 -21.63 26.70
CA ARG A 419 -35.03 -20.61 27.48
C ARG A 419 -33.62 -20.29 26.98
N ASP A 420 -33.07 -21.11 26.09
CA ASP A 420 -31.75 -20.88 25.48
C ASP A 420 -31.83 -19.83 24.36
N TYR A 421 -33.04 -19.43 23.95
CA TYR A 421 -33.29 -18.34 23.04
C TYR A 421 -33.73 -17.10 23.82
N ASN A 422 -32.94 -16.05 23.73
CA ASN A 422 -33.22 -14.80 24.41
C ASN A 422 -33.15 -13.64 23.43
N PHE A 423 -34.30 -13.06 23.07
CA PHE A 423 -34.42 -11.92 22.17
C PHE A 423 -34.69 -10.60 22.89
N SER A 424 -34.42 -10.52 24.21
CA SER A 424 -34.65 -9.30 24.99
C SER A 424 -33.64 -8.20 24.64
N VAL A 425 -34.15 -7.06 24.15
CA VAL A 425 -33.35 -5.89 23.79
C VAL A 425 -33.49 -4.76 24.82
N MET A 426 -32.63 -3.74 24.73
CA MET A 426 -32.75 -2.54 25.57
C MET A 426 -34.06 -1.80 25.32
N THR A 427 -34.64 -1.16 26.35
CA THR A 427 -35.94 -0.48 26.26
C THR A 427 -36.03 0.61 25.18
N LYS A 428 -34.90 1.23 24.80
CA LYS A 428 -34.83 2.26 23.74
C LYS A 428 -34.46 1.71 22.36
N SER A 429 -34.27 0.39 22.26
CA SER A 429 -33.98 -0.31 21.01
C SER A 429 -35.25 -0.42 20.15
N GLN A 430 -35.07 -0.50 18.83
CA GLN A 430 -36.09 -1.11 17.97
C GLN A 430 -36.35 -2.56 18.45
N PRO A 431 -37.61 -3.00 18.43
CA PRO A 431 -37.98 -4.29 19.00
C PRO A 431 -37.55 -5.46 18.10
N VAL A 432 -37.39 -6.64 18.71
CA VAL A 432 -37.46 -7.91 17.99
C VAL A 432 -38.90 -8.40 18.09
N ASN A 433 -39.65 -8.33 17.00
CA ASN A 433 -41.04 -8.77 16.99
C ASN A 433 -41.09 -10.31 17.11
N LEU A 434 -41.66 -10.81 18.19
CA LEU A 434 -41.72 -12.26 18.49
C LEU A 434 -43.08 -12.86 18.13
N GLY A 435 -43.04 -14.15 17.79
CA GLY A 435 -44.20 -15.00 17.64
C GLY A 435 -43.99 -16.33 18.35
N THR A 436 -45.06 -17.13 18.44
CA THR A 436 -45.01 -18.48 19.02
C THR A 436 -45.17 -19.54 17.94
N THR A 437 -44.40 -20.61 18.06
CA THR A 437 -44.60 -21.85 17.30
C THR A 437 -44.17 -23.05 18.13
N THR A 438 -44.59 -24.25 17.74
CA THR A 438 -44.38 -25.49 18.49
C THR A 438 -43.85 -26.58 17.58
N LEU A 439 -42.79 -27.27 18.03
CA LEU A 439 -42.25 -28.47 17.40
C LEU A 439 -41.72 -29.40 18.50
N LEU A 440 -41.78 -30.72 18.29
CA LEU A 440 -41.37 -31.73 19.27
C LEU A 440 -42.01 -31.55 20.67
N GLY A 441 -43.25 -31.04 20.73
CA GLY A 441 -43.98 -30.81 21.98
C GLY A 441 -43.47 -29.63 22.82
N LYS A 442 -42.56 -28.80 22.30
CA LYS A 442 -42.05 -27.60 22.96
C LYS A 442 -42.51 -26.35 22.21
N THR A 443 -43.03 -25.37 22.93
CA THR A 443 -43.37 -24.05 22.39
C THR A 443 -42.22 -23.09 22.57
N PHE A 444 -41.87 -22.36 21.51
CA PHE A 444 -40.80 -21.39 21.50
C PHE A 444 -41.33 -20.00 21.16
N GLU A 445 -40.73 -18.97 21.76
CA GLU A 445 -40.87 -17.57 21.36
C GLU A 445 -39.66 -17.19 20.51
N ILE A 446 -39.87 -17.07 19.20
CA ILE A 446 -38.83 -16.77 18.19
C ILE A 446 -39.29 -15.62 17.30
N PRO A 447 -38.42 -14.98 16.49
CA PRO A 447 -38.81 -13.88 15.63
C PRO A 447 -40.02 -14.23 14.76
N LEU A 448 -40.98 -13.32 14.69
CA LEU A 448 -42.28 -13.52 14.05
C LEU A 448 -42.10 -14.00 12.60
N GLY A 449 -42.82 -15.06 12.22
CA GLY A 449 -42.78 -15.69 10.90
C GLY A 449 -41.61 -16.67 10.67
N THR A 450 -40.66 -16.80 11.60
CA THR A 450 -39.56 -17.78 11.49
C THR A 450 -40.04 -19.17 11.89
N ILE A 451 -39.24 -20.20 11.64
CA ILE A 451 -39.62 -21.59 11.89
C ILE A 451 -38.68 -22.29 12.86
N LEU A 452 -39.18 -23.37 13.45
CA LEU A 452 -38.37 -24.40 14.08
C LEU A 452 -38.06 -25.52 13.09
N PHE A 453 -36.91 -26.17 13.25
CA PHE A 453 -36.59 -27.43 12.59
C PHE A 453 -36.09 -28.46 13.61
N ASP A 454 -36.34 -29.73 13.33
CA ASP A 454 -35.75 -30.84 14.07
C ASP A 454 -34.38 -31.19 13.44
N PRO A 455 -33.25 -31.13 14.18
CA PRO A 455 -31.94 -31.47 13.62
C PRO A 455 -31.77 -32.95 13.30
N ASP A 456 -32.57 -33.83 13.90
CA ASP A 456 -32.48 -35.29 13.73
C ASP A 456 -33.44 -35.83 12.63
N SER A 457 -34.29 -34.97 12.07
CA SER A 457 -35.24 -35.31 11.00
C SER A 457 -35.37 -34.18 9.97
N ASN A 458 -36.35 -34.26 9.07
CA ASN A 458 -36.67 -33.17 8.12
C ASN A 458 -37.92 -32.38 8.57
N ASP A 459 -38.39 -32.60 9.80
CA ASP A 459 -39.59 -31.97 10.30
C ASP A 459 -39.35 -30.48 10.62
N ILE A 460 -40.33 -29.66 10.23
CA ILE A 460 -40.33 -28.21 10.48
C ILE A 460 -41.67 -27.78 11.08
N SER A 461 -41.67 -26.70 11.85
CA SER A 461 -42.91 -26.10 12.35
C SER A 461 -43.59 -25.24 11.30
N GLU A 462 -44.86 -24.92 11.54
CA GLU A 462 -45.48 -23.74 10.93
C GLU A 462 -44.72 -22.45 11.35
N PRO A 463 -44.75 -21.39 10.53
CA PRO A 463 -44.21 -20.08 10.89
C PRO A 463 -44.75 -19.56 12.22
N ALA A 464 -43.89 -18.95 13.02
CA ALA A 464 -44.25 -18.32 14.29
C ALA A 464 -45.34 -17.27 14.10
N LYS A 465 -46.44 -17.42 14.85
CA LYS A 465 -47.62 -16.55 14.77
C LYS A 465 -47.56 -15.46 15.86
N PRO A 466 -48.21 -14.30 15.65
CA PRO A 466 -48.23 -13.23 16.64
C PRO A 466 -48.68 -13.75 18.01
N ILE A 467 -48.05 -13.26 19.07
CA ILE A 467 -48.47 -13.56 20.44
C ILE A 467 -49.82 -12.87 20.66
N GLU A 468 -50.90 -13.64 20.84
CA GLU A 468 -52.22 -13.08 21.11
C GLU A 468 -52.21 -12.40 22.50
N ASN A 469 -52.38 -11.08 22.52
CA ASN A 469 -52.64 -10.36 23.76
C ASN A 469 -54.05 -10.73 24.23
N SER A 470 -54.15 -11.64 25.20
CA SER A 470 -55.39 -11.90 25.92
C SER A 470 -55.69 -10.78 26.91
N ASP A 471 -55.87 -9.55 26.43
CA ASP A 471 -56.38 -8.41 27.22
C ASP A 471 -57.03 -7.38 26.26
N ALA A 472 -58.12 -7.79 25.63
CA ALA A 472 -59.14 -6.88 25.16
C ALA A 472 -60.45 -7.39 25.73
N GLU A 473 -60.81 -6.89 26.92
CA GLU A 473 -62.16 -7.06 27.47
C GLU A 473 -63.16 -6.58 26.42
N GLU A 474 -64.00 -7.50 25.94
CA GLU A 474 -65.22 -7.18 25.19
C GLU A 474 -66.09 -6.26 26.06
N GLU A 475 -66.06 -4.95 25.80
CA GLU A 475 -67.16 -4.07 26.18
C GLU A 475 -68.41 -4.53 25.42
N LYS A 476 -69.24 -5.33 26.10
CA LYS A 476 -70.61 -5.59 25.63
C LYS A 476 -71.41 -4.28 25.67
N PRO A 477 -72.16 -3.95 24.61
CA PRO A 477 -73.06 -2.81 24.64
C PRO A 477 -74.23 -3.11 25.58
N ALA A 478 -74.48 -2.20 26.53
CA ALA A 478 -75.67 -2.24 27.36
C ALA A 478 -76.91 -1.87 26.53
N GLU A 479 -77.94 -2.72 26.59
CA GLU A 479 -79.31 -2.44 26.13
C GLU A 479 -80.03 -1.43 27.04
#